data_AF-A0A0E0P1S6-F1
#
_entry.id   AF-A0A0E0P1S6-F1
#
_cell.length_a   1.000
_cell.length_b   1.000
_cell.length_c   1.000
_cell.angle_alpha   90.00
_cell.angle_beta   90.00
_cell.angle_gamma   90.00
#
_symmetry.space_group_name_H-M   'P 1'
#
loop_
_entity.id
_entity.type
_entity.pdbx_description
1 polymer ?
#
loop_
_entity_poly.entity_id
_entity_poly.type
_entity_poly.pdbx_seq_one_letter_code
_entity_poly.pdbx_strand_id
1 'polypeptide(L)'
;MLISPMLAAPPPPAAAASPRCRGFLPAAAATGSRRHRGGCRLLRRSAPPRVGAVTSTVRTRREEGRLDRDELRRLCQEPNPEAAVNLLDEMLVRGGAGALADLAPEEQAAVLQACGEARSLASLRRAHRLLSKSLPGIATPILHMISTLYCKLGARGDARRALEGASRPRGKDHEQEQEHGDEAKRREAYEKVRELHEEIRAAGYVPDTRYVLHDIDEDAKARALMYHSERLAIAFGLVSTPPGTPLRVIKNLRICGDCHNAVKLIAKVTGREIVVRDNKRFHHFKDGACSCGDYW
;
A
#
# COMPACT_ATOMS: atom_id res chain seq x y z
N MET A 1 -7.83 9.72 3.81
CA MET A 1 -9.29 9.86 3.73
C MET A 1 -9.82 8.66 2.98
N LEU A 2 -10.90 8.05 3.46
CA LEU A 2 -11.56 6.94 2.76
C LEU A 2 -12.88 7.47 2.20
N ILE A 3 -13.12 7.21 0.91
CA ILE A 3 -14.35 7.53 0.19
C ILE A 3 -14.95 6.19 -0.20
N SER A 4 -16.20 5.93 0.17
CA SER A 4 -16.89 4.68 -0.18
C SER A 4 -18.25 5.00 -0.79
N PRO A 5 -18.54 4.55 -2.02
CA PRO A 5 -19.90 4.61 -2.56
C PRO A 5 -20.78 3.60 -1.81
N MET A 6 -21.99 3.99 -1.42
CA MET A 6 -22.96 3.02 -0.90
C MET A 6 -23.54 2.22 -2.08
N LEU A 7 -23.35 0.89 -2.05
CA LEU A 7 -24.32 -0.01 -2.68
C LEU A 7 -25.63 0.14 -1.91
N ALA A 8 -26.72 0.42 -2.62
CA ALA A 8 -28.05 0.53 -2.03
C ALA A 8 -28.35 -0.73 -1.21
N ALA A 9 -28.58 -0.58 0.09
CA ALA A 9 -29.07 -1.67 0.91
C ALA A 9 -30.52 -1.98 0.47
N PRO A 10 -30.90 -3.25 0.24
CA PRO A 10 -32.27 -3.60 -0.04
C PRO A 10 -33.17 -3.23 1.16
N PRO A 11 -34.43 -2.86 0.93
CA PRO A 11 -35.36 -2.52 2.01
C PRO A 11 -35.55 -3.71 2.95
N PRO A 12 -35.76 -3.47 4.26
CA PRO A 12 -35.94 -4.55 5.22
C PRO A 12 -37.19 -5.38 4.86
N PRO A 13 -37.13 -6.72 4.97
CA PRO A 13 -38.28 -7.56 4.73
C PRO A 13 -39.37 -7.30 5.78
N ALA A 14 -40.62 -7.24 5.31
CA ALA A 14 -41.80 -7.11 6.16
C ALA A 14 -41.82 -8.25 7.20
N ALA A 15 -42.10 -7.89 8.45
CA ALA A 15 -42.16 -8.81 9.57
C ALA A 15 -43.20 -9.92 9.33
N ALA A 16 -42.72 -11.15 9.11
CA ALA A 16 -43.55 -12.35 9.13
C ALA A 16 -43.51 -12.96 10.54
N ALA A 17 -44.70 -13.22 11.08
CA ALA A 17 -44.95 -13.77 12.40
C ALA A 17 -44.29 -15.14 12.63
N SER A 18 -43.70 -15.33 13.80
CA SER A 18 -43.11 -16.58 14.25
C SER A 18 -44.16 -17.60 14.69
N PRO A 19 -43.98 -18.90 14.41
CA PRO A 19 -44.59 -19.96 15.20
C PRO A 19 -43.57 -20.63 16.12
N ARG A 20 -43.84 -20.47 17.42
CA ARG A 20 -43.56 -21.34 18.58
C ARG A 20 -42.70 -22.60 18.34
N CYS A 21 -41.54 -22.65 18.96
CA CYS A 21 -40.82 -23.89 19.26
C CYS A 21 -41.44 -24.57 20.50
N ARG A 22 -41.76 -25.87 20.38
CA ARG A 22 -41.87 -26.81 21.52
C ARG A 22 -40.60 -27.65 21.56
N GLY A 23 -40.09 -27.87 22.77
CA GLY A 23 -38.81 -28.53 23.04
C GLY A 23 -38.83 -30.05 22.90
N PHE A 24 -37.66 -30.66 23.07
CA PHE A 24 -37.36 -31.81 23.94
C PHE A 24 -35.87 -32.16 23.83
N LEU A 25 -35.21 -32.36 24.97
CA LEU A 25 -33.90 -32.99 25.21
C LEU A 25 -34.14 -34.49 25.56
N PRO A 26 -33.13 -35.33 25.90
CA PRO A 26 -31.81 -35.61 25.28
C PRO A 26 -31.44 -37.13 25.24
N ALA A 27 -30.17 -37.42 24.93
CA ALA A 27 -29.29 -38.51 25.44
C ALA A 27 -28.98 -39.72 24.54
N ALA A 28 -27.67 -40.03 24.35
CA ALA A 28 -26.97 -41.19 24.97
C ALA A 28 -25.63 -41.53 24.24
N ALA A 29 -24.71 -42.13 24.99
CA ALA A 29 -23.31 -42.45 24.70
C ALA A 29 -23.07 -43.86 24.09
N ALA A 30 -21.86 -44.14 23.58
CA ALA A 30 -21.13 -45.46 23.58
C ALA A 30 -19.94 -45.46 22.56
N THR A 31 -18.65 -45.52 22.96
CA THR A 31 -17.71 -46.67 23.21
C THR A 31 -16.97 -47.33 22.01
N GLY A 32 -15.64 -47.52 22.18
CA GLY A 32 -14.79 -48.60 21.62
C GLY A 32 -14.05 -48.30 20.29
N SER A 33 -12.89 -48.85 19.91
CA SER A 33 -11.91 -49.79 20.50
C SER A 33 -10.78 -50.09 19.46
N ARG A 34 -9.52 -50.20 19.93
CA ARG A 34 -8.40 -51.13 19.54
C ARG A 34 -7.58 -51.06 18.22
N ARG A 35 -6.24 -51.21 18.46
CA ARG A 35 -5.20 -52.09 17.82
C ARG A 35 -4.66 -51.68 16.42
N HIS A 36 -3.44 -52.00 15.94
CA HIS A 36 -2.28 -52.80 16.38
C HIS A 36 -1.03 -52.46 15.52
N ARG A 37 0.18 -52.59 16.12
CA ARG A 37 1.46 -53.21 15.63
C ARG A 37 2.05 -52.92 14.22
N GLY A 38 3.38 -52.73 14.22
CA GLY A 38 4.29 -53.36 13.24
C GLY A 38 5.54 -52.55 12.92
N GLY A 39 6.72 -53.03 13.33
CA GLY A 39 8.02 -52.50 12.88
C GLY A 39 8.80 -53.55 12.08
N CYS A 40 9.88 -53.16 11.37
CA CYS A 40 11.10 -53.96 11.20
C CYS A 40 12.21 -53.27 10.36
N ARG A 41 13.44 -53.34 10.90
CA ARG A 41 14.75 -53.69 10.30
C ARG A 41 15.39 -52.90 9.12
N LEU A 42 16.45 -52.18 9.50
CA LEU A 42 17.87 -52.28 9.09
C LEU A 42 18.24 -53.26 7.95
N LEU A 43 18.98 -52.76 6.95
CA LEU A 43 20.11 -53.44 6.31
C LEU A 43 21.24 -52.46 5.92
N ARG A 44 22.48 -52.90 6.16
CA ARG A 44 23.78 -52.27 5.82
C ARG A 44 24.32 -52.78 4.48
N ARG A 45 25.40 -52.11 4.03
CA ARG A 45 26.42 -52.43 2.99
C ARG A 45 26.17 -51.63 1.69
N SER A 46 27.15 -51.05 0.98
CA SER A 46 28.56 -51.41 0.74
C SER A 46 29.29 -50.17 0.15
N ALA A 47 30.63 -50.09 0.28
CA ALA A 47 31.47 -49.13 -0.44
C ALA A 47 32.08 -49.76 -1.71
N PRO A 48 32.23 -49.01 -2.82
CA PRO A 48 33.48 -49.01 -3.60
C PRO A 48 33.74 -47.64 -4.30
N PRO A 49 34.72 -47.50 -5.23
CA PRO A 49 36.17 -47.62 -5.11
C PRO A 49 36.89 -46.26 -5.38
N ARG A 50 38.20 -46.19 -5.12
CA ARG A 50 39.07 -45.05 -5.49
C ARG A 50 39.30 -45.02 -7.01
N VAL A 51 39.07 -43.87 -7.65
CA VAL A 51 39.46 -43.61 -9.05
C VAL A 51 40.33 -42.34 -9.08
N GLY A 52 41.37 -42.39 -9.92
CA GLY A 52 42.52 -41.49 -9.96
C GLY A 52 42.25 -40.02 -10.30
N ALA A 53 43.22 -39.21 -9.92
CA ALA A 53 43.25 -37.76 -10.10
C ALA A 53 43.36 -37.38 -11.58
N VAL A 54 42.32 -36.73 -12.09
CA VAL A 54 42.39 -35.85 -13.26
C VAL A 54 42.29 -34.44 -12.71
N THR A 55 43.36 -33.65 -12.83
CA THR A 55 43.38 -32.23 -12.44
C THR A 55 42.62 -31.41 -13.48
N SER A 56 41.30 -31.50 -13.43
CA SER A 56 40.37 -30.47 -13.90
C SER A 56 39.90 -29.77 -12.65
N THR A 57 40.15 -28.46 -12.52
CA THR A 57 39.64 -27.66 -11.39
C THR A 57 38.13 -27.49 -11.54
N VAL A 58 37.38 -28.56 -11.33
CA VAL A 58 35.94 -28.52 -11.09
C VAL A 58 35.78 -27.91 -9.71
N ARG A 59 35.65 -26.59 -9.65
CA ARG A 59 35.35 -25.89 -8.39
C ARG A 59 34.01 -26.37 -7.90
N THR A 60 33.90 -26.61 -6.60
CA THR A 60 32.60 -26.95 -6.02
C THR A 60 31.71 -25.70 -6.03
N ARG A 61 30.41 -25.88 -6.20
CA ARG A 61 29.41 -24.79 -6.13
C ARG A 61 29.52 -23.96 -4.83
N ARG A 62 30.06 -24.55 -3.76
CA ARG A 62 30.32 -23.90 -2.46
C ARG A 62 31.56 -23.01 -2.46
N GLU A 63 32.61 -23.41 -3.19
CA GLU A 63 33.83 -22.60 -3.33
C GLU A 63 33.60 -21.40 -4.25
N GLU A 64 32.86 -21.59 -5.34
CA GLU A 64 32.48 -20.49 -6.24
C GLU A 64 31.64 -19.44 -5.51
N GLY A 65 30.62 -19.85 -4.75
CA GLY A 65 29.78 -18.93 -3.98
C GLY A 65 30.49 -18.25 -2.80
N ARG A 66 31.68 -18.70 -2.41
CA ARG A 66 32.53 -18.00 -1.43
C ARG A 66 33.35 -16.91 -2.10
N LEU A 67 33.95 -17.22 -3.26
CA LEU A 67 34.71 -16.25 -4.06
C LEU A 67 33.84 -15.08 -4.53
N ASP A 68 32.63 -15.37 -5.00
CA ASP A 68 31.68 -14.34 -5.44
C ASP A 68 31.32 -13.35 -4.30
N ARG A 69 31.26 -13.83 -3.04
CA ARG A 69 30.99 -12.98 -1.86
C ARG A 69 32.18 -12.12 -1.46
N ASP A 70 33.38 -12.70 -1.48
CA ASP A 70 34.61 -11.95 -1.19
C ASP A 70 34.84 -10.84 -2.23
N GLU A 71 34.57 -11.13 -3.50
CA GLU A 71 34.64 -10.13 -4.57
C GLU A 71 33.51 -9.09 -4.46
N LEU A 72 32.27 -9.49 -4.13
CA LEU A 72 31.18 -8.55 -3.89
C LEU A 72 31.52 -7.56 -2.76
N ARG A 73 32.11 -8.04 -1.66
CA ARG A 73 32.56 -7.20 -0.54
C ARG A 73 33.62 -6.20 -0.99
N ARG A 74 34.56 -6.61 -1.83
CA ARG A 74 35.60 -5.75 -2.39
C ARG A 74 35.01 -4.67 -3.29
N LEU A 75 34.12 -5.04 -4.22
CA LEU A 75 33.49 -4.10 -5.15
C LEU A 75 32.60 -3.06 -4.45
N CYS A 76 32.00 -3.40 -3.29
CA CYS A 76 31.25 -2.42 -2.49
C CYS A 76 32.11 -1.32 -1.87
N GLN A 77 33.44 -1.47 -1.84
CA GLN A 77 34.37 -0.45 -1.35
C GLN A 77 34.84 0.49 -2.46
N GLU A 78 34.53 0.17 -3.72
CA GLU A 78 34.91 0.98 -4.86
C GLU A 78 33.93 2.17 -5.04
N PRO A 79 34.41 3.31 -5.60
CA PRO A 79 33.55 4.49 -5.80
C PRO A 79 32.41 4.26 -6.80
N ASN A 80 32.50 3.21 -7.64
CA ASN A 80 31.46 2.87 -8.61
C ASN A 80 30.69 1.60 -8.19
N PRO A 81 29.41 1.72 -7.77
CA PRO A 81 28.61 0.58 -7.34
C PRO A 81 28.15 -0.31 -8.51
N GLU A 82 28.34 0.09 -9.77
CA GLU A 82 27.87 -0.68 -10.92
C GLU A 82 28.51 -2.07 -11.01
N ALA A 83 29.80 -2.18 -10.72
CA ALA A 83 30.50 -3.47 -10.73
C ALA A 83 29.90 -4.44 -9.69
N ALA A 84 29.61 -3.95 -8.48
CA ALA A 84 28.96 -4.73 -7.43
C ALA A 84 27.55 -5.18 -7.84
N VAL A 85 26.77 -4.29 -8.48
CA VAL A 85 25.41 -4.61 -8.95
C VAL A 85 25.43 -5.57 -10.15
N ASN A 86 26.44 -5.49 -11.03
CA ASN A 86 26.65 -6.45 -12.11
C ASN A 86 26.95 -7.84 -11.55
N LEU A 87 27.85 -7.94 -10.58
CA LEU A 87 28.17 -9.20 -9.93
C LEU A 87 26.95 -9.82 -9.24
N LEU A 88 26.10 -9.01 -8.58
CA LEU A 88 24.83 -9.49 -8.04
C LEU A 88 23.88 -10.08 -9.10
N ASP A 89 23.83 -9.47 -10.29
CA ASP A 89 23.02 -9.96 -11.41
C ASP A 89 23.60 -11.27 -11.96
N GLU A 90 24.92 -11.37 -12.11
CA GLU A 90 25.61 -12.59 -12.50
C GLU A 90 25.39 -13.73 -11.51
N MET A 91 25.43 -13.45 -10.21
CA MET A 91 25.12 -14.41 -9.14
C MET A 91 23.68 -14.91 -9.26
N LEU A 92 22.72 -14.02 -9.58
CA LEU A 92 21.32 -14.40 -9.79
C LEU A 92 21.16 -15.28 -11.03
N VAL A 93 21.84 -14.94 -12.14
CA VAL A 93 21.78 -15.69 -13.40
C VAL A 93 22.39 -17.10 -13.24
N ARG A 94 23.53 -17.22 -12.55
CA ARG A 94 24.23 -18.50 -12.34
C ARG A 94 23.50 -19.40 -11.32
N GLY A 95 22.98 -18.82 -10.25
CA GLY A 95 22.51 -19.55 -9.07
C GLY A 95 20.99 -19.55 -8.85
N GLY A 96 20.24 -18.77 -9.63
CA GLY A 96 18.81 -18.56 -9.46
C GLY A 96 18.47 -17.79 -8.18
N ALA A 97 17.17 -17.69 -7.86
CA ALA A 97 16.69 -16.97 -6.68
C ALA A 97 17.24 -17.50 -5.34
N GLY A 98 17.71 -18.76 -5.32
CA GLY A 98 18.33 -19.38 -4.14
C GLY A 98 19.74 -18.87 -3.84
N ALA A 99 20.51 -18.42 -4.82
CA ALA A 99 21.86 -17.90 -4.56
C ALA A 99 21.87 -16.54 -3.86
N LEU A 100 20.85 -15.71 -4.09
CA LEU A 100 20.66 -14.46 -3.34
C LEU A 100 19.91 -14.66 -2.01
N ALA A 101 19.25 -15.80 -1.81
CA ALA A 101 18.67 -16.15 -0.51
C ALA A 101 19.76 -16.41 0.55
N ASP A 102 20.93 -16.88 0.11
CA ASP A 102 22.10 -17.16 0.96
C ASP A 102 22.96 -15.91 1.24
N LEU A 103 22.62 -14.74 0.67
CA LEU A 103 23.28 -13.47 0.98
C LEU A 103 22.85 -12.99 2.36
N ALA A 104 23.83 -12.76 3.22
CA ALA A 104 23.57 -12.27 4.56
C ALA A 104 23.09 -10.80 4.51
N PRO A 105 22.25 -10.35 5.46
CA PRO A 105 21.73 -8.97 5.49
C PRO A 105 22.83 -7.90 5.44
N GLU A 106 23.99 -8.17 6.04
CA GLU A 106 25.16 -7.29 5.98
C GLU A 106 25.73 -7.12 4.57
N GLU A 107 25.70 -8.16 3.74
CA GLU A 107 26.18 -8.13 2.34
C GLU A 107 25.20 -7.33 1.47
N GLN A 108 23.89 -7.52 1.71
CA GLN A 108 22.84 -6.72 1.08
C GLN A 108 22.96 -5.24 1.46
N ALA A 109 23.28 -4.97 2.73
CA ALA A 109 23.47 -3.60 3.22
C ALA A 109 24.67 -2.91 2.60
N ALA A 110 25.80 -3.61 2.46
CA ALA A 110 27.00 -3.07 1.83
C ALA A 110 26.74 -2.58 0.40
N VAL A 111 26.04 -3.36 -0.42
CA VAL A 111 25.70 -2.98 -1.80
C VAL A 111 24.82 -1.72 -1.83
N LEU A 112 23.79 -1.69 -0.98
CA LEU A 112 22.84 -0.58 -0.94
C LEU A 112 23.51 0.70 -0.41
N GLN A 113 24.39 0.58 0.57
CA GLN A 113 25.18 1.68 1.09
C GLN A 113 26.13 2.24 0.03
N ALA A 114 26.85 1.38 -0.72
CA ALA A 114 27.70 1.79 -1.83
C ALA A 114 26.91 2.57 -2.90
N CYS A 115 25.68 2.14 -3.21
CA CYS A 115 24.79 2.88 -4.10
C CYS A 115 24.42 4.28 -3.56
N GLY A 116 24.22 4.39 -2.24
CA GLY A 116 23.93 5.63 -1.55
C GLY A 116 25.11 6.61 -1.52
N GLU A 117 26.31 6.11 -1.22
CA GLU A 117 27.56 6.88 -1.17
C GLU A 117 27.94 7.44 -2.54
N ALA A 118 27.82 6.63 -3.59
CA ALA A 118 28.00 7.07 -4.97
C ALA A 118 26.84 7.95 -5.50
N ARG A 119 25.79 8.15 -4.70
CA ARG A 119 24.56 8.89 -5.05
C ARG A 119 23.90 8.41 -6.35
N SER A 120 24.10 7.14 -6.72
CA SER A 120 23.58 6.57 -7.96
C SER A 120 22.19 5.97 -7.77
N LEU A 121 21.17 6.72 -8.21
CA LEU A 121 19.79 6.26 -8.17
C LEU A 121 19.54 5.07 -9.12
N ALA A 122 20.26 5.00 -10.25
CA ALA A 122 20.14 3.90 -11.21
C ALA A 122 20.64 2.58 -10.61
N SER A 123 21.81 2.60 -9.96
CA SER A 123 22.38 1.44 -9.27
C SER A 123 21.50 1.00 -8.10
N LEU A 124 20.98 1.95 -7.31
CA LEU A 124 20.06 1.64 -6.20
C LEU A 124 18.77 0.96 -6.69
N ARG A 125 18.15 1.46 -7.77
CA ARG A 125 16.95 0.82 -8.38
C ARG A 125 17.24 -0.59 -8.86
N ARG A 126 18.39 -0.81 -9.47
CA ARG A 126 18.76 -2.14 -9.97
C ARG A 126 19.07 -3.10 -8.83
N ALA A 127 19.85 -2.69 -7.84
CA ALA A 127 20.13 -3.47 -6.63
C ALA A 127 18.83 -3.86 -5.90
N HIS A 128 17.93 -2.90 -5.67
CA HIS A 128 16.62 -3.17 -5.06
C HIS A 128 15.82 -4.20 -5.86
N ARG A 129 15.74 -4.10 -7.20
CA ARG A 129 15.04 -5.11 -8.02
C ARG A 129 15.66 -6.51 -7.90
N LEU A 130 16.99 -6.61 -7.86
CA LEU A 130 17.68 -7.90 -7.73
C LEU A 130 17.44 -8.53 -6.36
N LEU A 131 17.55 -7.75 -5.30
CA LEU A 131 17.28 -8.19 -3.92
C LEU A 131 15.80 -8.57 -3.72
N SER A 132 14.86 -7.87 -4.35
CA SER A 132 13.43 -8.21 -4.28
C SER A 132 13.05 -9.53 -4.97
N LYS A 133 13.95 -10.09 -5.78
CA LYS A 133 13.78 -11.40 -6.41
C LYS A 133 14.26 -12.55 -5.52
N SER A 134 14.96 -12.30 -4.41
CA SER A 134 15.34 -13.35 -3.46
C SER A 134 14.13 -13.85 -2.67
N LEU A 135 14.14 -15.13 -2.28
CA LEU A 135 13.13 -15.74 -1.39
C LEU A 135 13.78 -15.97 -0.02
N PRO A 136 13.12 -15.65 1.11
CA PRO A 136 11.71 -15.31 1.28
C PRO A 136 11.33 -13.84 1.01
N GLY A 137 12.26 -13.02 0.53
CA GLY A 137 12.08 -11.59 0.27
C GLY A 137 13.06 -10.74 1.07
N ILE A 138 13.01 -9.41 0.87
CA ILE A 138 13.87 -8.47 1.59
C ILE A 138 13.44 -8.39 3.06
N ALA A 139 14.39 -8.59 3.98
CA ALA A 139 14.15 -8.42 5.40
C ALA A 139 13.78 -6.96 5.73
N THR A 140 12.86 -6.75 6.69
CA THR A 140 12.36 -5.42 7.09
C THR A 140 13.47 -4.37 7.34
N PRO A 141 14.61 -4.69 8.00
CA PRO A 141 15.69 -3.72 8.18
C PRO A 141 16.28 -3.20 6.87
N ILE A 142 16.45 -4.10 5.89
CA ILE A 142 16.98 -3.78 4.56
C ILE A 142 15.97 -2.93 3.78
N LEU A 143 14.68 -3.22 3.92
CA LEU A 143 13.61 -2.45 3.29
C LEU A 143 13.57 -0.99 3.79
N HIS A 144 13.69 -0.79 5.11
CA HIS A 144 13.74 0.55 5.71
C HIS A 144 14.95 1.35 5.23
N MET A 145 16.10 0.68 5.09
CA MET A 145 17.31 1.29 4.54
C MET A 145 17.14 1.69 3.06
N ILE A 146 16.56 0.83 2.21
CA ILE A 146 16.23 1.16 0.81
C ILE A 146 15.32 2.40 0.76
N SER A 147 14.28 2.44 1.59
CA SER A 147 13.37 3.58 1.67
C SER A 147 14.09 4.88 2.07
N THR A 148 14.98 4.79 3.06
CA THR A 148 15.81 5.92 3.52
C THR A 148 16.74 6.41 2.41
N LEU A 149 17.38 5.51 1.67
CA LEU A 149 18.27 5.84 0.55
C LEU A 149 17.51 6.50 -0.61
N TYR A 150 16.33 6.00 -0.97
CA TYR A 150 15.50 6.65 -1.98
C TYR A 150 15.07 8.05 -1.58
N CYS A 151 14.69 8.26 -0.31
CA CYS A 151 14.38 9.59 0.21
C CYS A 151 15.60 10.52 0.11
N LYS A 152 16.80 10.05 0.50
CA LYS A 152 18.05 10.82 0.42
C LYS A 152 18.41 11.20 -1.02
N LEU A 153 18.06 10.37 -2.01
CA LEU A 153 18.28 10.62 -3.43
C LEU A 153 17.12 11.37 -4.12
N GLY A 154 16.12 11.84 -3.36
CA GLY A 154 14.98 12.60 -3.89
C GLY A 154 13.88 11.76 -4.56
N ALA A 155 14.01 10.44 -4.57
CA ALA A 155 13.08 9.51 -5.21
C ALA A 155 11.96 9.06 -4.25
N ARG A 156 11.16 10.02 -3.73
CA ARG A 156 10.12 9.75 -2.71
C ARG A 156 9.07 8.72 -3.16
N GLY A 157 8.76 8.67 -4.46
CA GLY A 157 7.86 7.66 -5.03
C GLY A 157 8.40 6.23 -4.97
N ASP A 158 9.70 6.05 -5.21
CA ASP A 158 10.36 4.74 -5.11
C ASP A 158 10.41 4.25 -3.65
N ALA A 159 10.65 5.18 -2.70
CA ALA A 159 10.63 4.89 -1.27
C ALA A 159 9.27 4.36 -0.79
N ARG A 160 8.18 4.95 -1.30
CA ARG A 160 6.81 4.54 -1.01
C ARG A 160 6.51 3.15 -1.57
N ARG A 161 6.83 2.92 -2.86
CA ARG A 161 6.63 1.62 -3.51
C ARG A 161 7.40 0.49 -2.84
N ALA A 162 8.63 0.74 -2.40
CA ALA A 162 9.43 -0.24 -1.68
C ALA A 162 8.70 -0.73 -0.41
N LEU A 163 8.11 0.19 0.36
CA LEU A 163 7.38 -0.17 1.59
C LEU A 163 6.01 -0.81 1.31
N GLU A 164 5.29 -0.35 0.30
CA GLU A 164 3.97 -0.90 -0.07
C GLU A 164 4.06 -2.32 -0.64
N GLY A 165 5.12 -2.63 -1.40
CA GLY A 165 5.36 -3.96 -1.98
C GLY A 165 5.57 -5.09 -0.96
N ALA A 166 5.95 -4.77 0.28
CA ALA A 166 6.13 -5.75 1.35
C ALA A 166 4.80 -6.17 2.03
N SER A 167 3.71 -5.44 1.78
CA SER A 167 2.42 -5.65 2.45
C SER A 167 1.37 -6.39 1.61
N ARG A 168 1.66 -6.75 0.34
CA ARG A 168 0.70 -7.46 -0.54
C ARG A 168 1.24 -8.82 -0.98
N PRO A 169 0.52 -9.94 -0.76
CA PRO A 169 0.82 -11.17 -1.47
C PRO A 169 0.60 -10.96 -2.98
N ARG A 170 1.53 -11.45 -3.80
CA ARG A 170 1.54 -11.27 -5.26
C ARG A 170 0.27 -11.87 -5.89
N GLY A 171 -0.56 -10.99 -6.44
CA GLY A 171 -1.70 -11.33 -7.29
C GLY A 171 -1.79 -10.38 -8.48
N LYS A 172 -1.23 -10.84 -9.61
CA LYS A 172 -1.45 -10.48 -11.03
C LYS A 172 -1.77 -9.01 -11.42
N ASP A 173 -0.79 -8.38 -12.07
CA ASP A 173 -0.86 -7.68 -13.39
C ASP A 173 -2.00 -6.70 -13.73
N HIS A 174 -2.65 -6.05 -12.74
CA HIS A 174 -3.64 -4.98 -12.98
C HIS A 174 -3.14 -3.55 -12.66
N GLU A 175 -1.87 -3.34 -12.34
CA GLU A 175 -1.43 -2.08 -11.69
C GLU A 175 -0.99 -0.96 -12.65
N GLN A 176 -0.66 -1.25 -13.91
CA GLN A 176 -0.19 -0.19 -14.84
C GLN A 176 -1.33 0.61 -15.49
N GLU A 177 -2.50 0.00 -15.72
CA GLU A 177 -3.69 0.72 -16.24
C GLU A 177 -4.41 1.53 -15.15
N GLN A 178 -4.30 1.09 -13.88
CA GLN A 178 -4.92 1.78 -12.74
C GLN A 178 -4.18 3.06 -12.33
N GLU A 179 -2.84 3.11 -12.39
CA GLU A 179 -2.08 4.33 -12.03
C GLU A 179 -2.36 5.51 -12.97
N HIS A 180 -2.49 5.28 -14.29
CA HIS A 180 -2.83 6.34 -15.24
C HIS A 180 -4.28 6.82 -15.08
N GLY A 181 -5.21 5.89 -14.83
CA GLY A 181 -6.61 6.19 -14.55
C GLY A 181 -6.81 6.99 -13.25
N ASP A 182 -6.04 6.68 -12.21
CA ASP A 182 -6.12 7.39 -10.93
C ASP A 182 -5.53 8.80 -11.00
N GLU A 183 -4.48 9.02 -11.79
CA GLU A 183 -3.96 10.37 -12.04
C GLU A 183 -4.93 11.23 -12.86
N ALA A 184 -5.58 10.65 -13.89
CA ALA A 184 -6.61 11.33 -14.66
C ALA A 184 -7.80 11.74 -13.77
N LYS A 185 -8.33 10.82 -12.96
CA LYS A 185 -9.42 11.11 -12.00
C LYS A 185 -9.02 12.14 -10.95
N ARG A 186 -7.76 12.12 -10.51
CA ARG A 186 -7.25 13.15 -9.60
C ARG A 186 -7.29 14.52 -10.26
N ARG A 187 -6.83 14.66 -11.51
CA ARG A 187 -6.89 15.93 -12.25
C ARG A 187 -8.34 16.40 -12.44
N GLU A 188 -9.22 15.50 -12.85
CA GLU A 188 -10.67 15.78 -12.98
C GLU A 188 -11.27 16.22 -11.64
N ALA A 189 -10.85 15.64 -10.51
CA ALA A 189 -11.31 16.08 -9.19
C ALA A 189 -10.84 17.50 -8.85
N TYR A 190 -9.63 17.91 -9.24
CA TYR A 190 -9.15 19.29 -9.04
C TYR A 190 -9.94 20.29 -9.89
N GLU A 191 -10.25 19.93 -11.14
CA GLU A 191 -11.12 20.72 -12.01
C GLU A 191 -12.53 20.80 -11.41
N LYS A 192 -13.07 19.66 -10.95
CA LYS A 192 -14.40 19.61 -10.34
C LYS A 192 -14.50 20.44 -9.06
N VAL A 193 -13.45 20.52 -8.25
CA VAL A 193 -13.43 21.44 -7.09
C VAL A 193 -13.59 22.90 -7.53
N ARG A 194 -12.96 23.31 -8.64
CA ARG A 194 -13.06 24.68 -9.14
C ARG A 194 -14.48 24.97 -9.63
N GLU A 195 -15.07 24.06 -10.41
CA GLU A 195 -16.46 24.15 -10.86
C GLU A 195 -17.42 24.26 -9.67
N LEU A 196 -17.32 23.34 -8.69
CA LEU A 196 -18.16 23.36 -7.51
C LEU A 196 -18.02 24.65 -6.73
N HIS A 197 -16.81 25.19 -6.64
CA HIS A 197 -16.56 26.45 -5.94
C HIS A 197 -17.23 27.64 -6.64
N GLU A 198 -17.34 27.63 -7.97
CA GLU A 198 -18.12 28.61 -8.73
C GLU A 198 -19.62 28.40 -8.55
N GLU A 199 -20.10 27.15 -8.64
CA GLU A 199 -21.52 26.79 -8.44
C GLU A 199 -22.03 27.21 -7.05
N ILE A 200 -21.28 26.90 -5.98
CA ILE A 200 -21.70 27.27 -4.63
C ILE A 200 -21.58 28.77 -4.39
N ARG A 201 -20.62 29.48 -5.02
CA ARG A 201 -20.55 30.95 -4.96
C ARG A 201 -21.76 31.58 -5.60
N ALA A 202 -22.20 31.07 -6.75
CA ALA A 202 -23.47 31.49 -7.36
C ALA A 202 -24.68 31.18 -6.45
N ALA A 203 -24.61 30.13 -5.64
CA ALA A 203 -25.62 29.79 -4.62
C ALA A 203 -25.49 30.56 -3.30
N GLY A 204 -24.59 31.55 -3.20
CA GLY A 204 -24.44 32.42 -2.02
C GLY A 204 -23.33 32.03 -1.04
N TYR A 205 -22.41 31.13 -1.42
CA TYR A 205 -21.24 30.80 -0.61
C TYR A 205 -20.26 31.99 -0.55
N VAL A 206 -19.85 32.35 0.67
CA VAL A 206 -18.77 33.31 0.92
C VAL A 206 -17.70 32.62 1.77
N PRO A 207 -16.42 32.56 1.31
CA PRO A 207 -15.35 31.95 2.09
C PRO A 207 -15.10 32.65 3.42
N ASP A 208 -15.01 31.87 4.49
CA ASP A 208 -14.67 32.39 5.81
C ASP A 208 -13.18 32.17 6.11
N THR A 209 -12.37 33.17 5.74
CA THR A 209 -10.90 33.11 5.79
C THR A 209 -10.34 33.00 7.21
N ARG A 210 -11.15 33.24 8.25
CA ARG A 210 -10.77 33.04 9.66
C ARG A 210 -10.40 31.59 9.98
N TYR A 211 -10.85 30.63 9.17
CA TYR A 211 -10.49 29.22 9.30
C TYR A 211 -9.11 28.86 8.69
N VAL A 212 -8.39 29.84 8.14
CA VAL A 212 -7.00 29.68 7.67
C VAL A 212 -6.08 30.49 8.59
N LEU A 213 -5.30 29.79 9.42
CA LEU A 213 -4.41 30.41 10.40
C LEU A 213 -3.06 30.89 9.84
N HIS A 214 -2.79 30.60 8.56
CA HIS A 214 -1.56 31.05 7.91
C HIS A 214 -1.65 32.54 7.64
N ASP A 215 -0.57 33.26 7.98
CA ASP A 215 -0.45 34.70 7.71
C ASP A 215 -0.06 34.92 6.24
N ILE A 216 -1.08 34.93 5.38
CA ILE A 216 -1.00 35.09 3.93
C ILE A 216 -2.12 36.04 3.47
N ASP A 217 -2.07 36.49 2.21
CA ASP A 217 -3.11 37.34 1.64
C ASP A 217 -4.50 36.67 1.68
N GLU A 218 -5.55 37.48 1.81
CA GLU A 218 -6.93 37.00 1.93
C GLU A 218 -7.38 36.17 0.72
N ASP A 219 -6.91 36.52 -0.48
CA ASP A 219 -7.18 35.74 -1.69
C ASP A 219 -6.51 34.35 -1.62
N ALA A 220 -5.29 34.25 -1.09
CA ALA A 220 -4.61 32.99 -0.85
C ALA A 220 -5.31 32.16 0.23
N LYS A 221 -5.83 32.77 1.30
CA LYS A 221 -6.65 32.07 2.29
C LYS A 221 -7.93 31.51 1.65
N ALA A 222 -8.62 32.30 0.83
CA ALA A 222 -9.81 31.84 0.11
C ALA A 222 -9.50 30.67 -0.85
N ARG A 223 -8.36 30.73 -1.55
CA ARG A 223 -7.86 29.61 -2.38
C ARG A 223 -7.52 28.37 -1.53
N ALA A 224 -6.91 28.55 -0.36
CA ALA A 224 -6.57 27.44 0.53
C ALA A 224 -7.83 26.69 1.01
N LEU A 225 -8.89 27.42 1.40
CA LEU A 225 -10.17 26.83 1.79
C LEU A 225 -10.80 25.98 0.67
N MET A 226 -10.69 26.45 -0.58
CA MET A 226 -11.20 25.73 -1.75
C MET A 226 -10.57 24.34 -1.89
N TYR A 227 -9.29 24.20 -1.54
CA TYR A 227 -8.55 22.93 -1.63
C TYR A 227 -8.45 22.18 -0.31
N HIS A 228 -9.32 22.47 0.66
CA HIS A 228 -9.44 21.62 1.83
C HIS A 228 -9.78 20.17 1.44
N SER A 229 -9.24 19.26 2.22
CA SER A 229 -9.28 17.82 1.96
C SER A 229 -10.70 17.27 1.81
N GLU A 230 -11.67 17.83 2.54
CA GLU A 230 -13.09 17.48 2.46
C GLU A 230 -13.68 17.79 1.10
N ARG A 231 -13.36 18.96 0.53
CA ARG A 231 -13.87 19.40 -0.78
C ARG A 231 -13.28 18.56 -1.89
N LEU A 232 -11.96 18.31 -1.82
CA LEU A 232 -11.28 17.41 -2.76
C LEU A 232 -11.86 16.00 -2.70
N ALA A 233 -12.14 15.48 -1.50
CA ALA A 233 -12.74 14.16 -1.35
C ALA A 233 -14.16 14.10 -1.94
N ILE A 234 -14.97 15.14 -1.74
CA ILE A 234 -16.31 15.21 -2.34
C ILE A 234 -16.23 15.32 -3.86
N ALA A 235 -15.37 16.19 -4.39
CA ALA A 235 -15.20 16.35 -5.83
C ALA A 235 -14.73 15.04 -6.49
N PHE A 236 -13.77 14.35 -5.89
CA PHE A 236 -13.35 13.03 -6.35
C PHE A 236 -14.50 12.02 -6.31
N GLY A 237 -15.29 12.03 -5.24
CA GLY A 237 -16.49 11.20 -5.12
C GLY A 237 -17.52 11.50 -6.21
N LEU A 238 -17.74 12.76 -6.56
CA LEU A 238 -18.66 13.19 -7.62
C LEU A 238 -18.21 12.74 -9.01
N VAL A 239 -16.91 12.88 -9.31
CA VAL A 239 -16.32 12.42 -10.58
C VAL A 239 -16.35 10.88 -10.68
N SER A 240 -16.12 10.19 -9.56
CA SER A 240 -15.99 8.74 -9.53
C SER A 240 -17.31 7.97 -9.40
N THR A 241 -18.45 8.66 -9.23
CA THR A 241 -19.74 8.01 -9.00
C THR A 241 -20.87 8.62 -9.83
N PRO A 242 -21.84 7.80 -10.28
CA PRO A 242 -22.98 8.29 -11.05
C PRO A 242 -23.76 9.41 -10.33
N PRO A 243 -24.37 10.35 -11.08
CA PRO A 243 -25.29 11.35 -10.54
C PRO A 243 -26.33 10.76 -9.58
N GLY A 244 -26.63 11.47 -8.50
CA GLY A 244 -27.57 11.02 -7.47
C GLY A 244 -27.00 10.03 -6.44
N THR A 245 -25.82 9.43 -6.68
CA THR A 245 -25.22 8.48 -5.73
C THR A 245 -24.80 9.20 -4.44
N PRO A 246 -25.29 8.77 -3.25
CA PRO A 246 -24.88 9.34 -1.97
C PRO A 246 -23.37 9.19 -1.75
N LEU A 247 -22.73 10.22 -1.19
CA LEU A 247 -21.30 10.23 -0.92
C LEU A 247 -21.01 10.08 0.56
N ARG A 248 -19.99 9.29 0.90
CA ARG A 248 -19.50 9.16 2.28
C ARG A 248 -18.03 9.51 2.37
N VAL A 249 -17.72 10.50 3.20
CA VAL A 249 -16.36 11.01 3.43
C VAL A 249 -15.96 10.75 4.87
N ILE A 250 -14.85 10.06 5.08
CA ILE A 250 -14.31 9.79 6.41
C ILE A 250 -13.06 10.65 6.63
N LYS A 251 -13.12 11.51 7.65
CA LYS A 251 -12.05 12.40 8.08
C LYS A 251 -11.59 12.06 9.51
N ASN A 252 -10.29 12.19 9.75
CA ASN A 252 -9.68 11.96 11.08
C ASN A 252 -9.66 13.22 11.96
N LEU A 253 -9.96 14.38 11.38
CA LEU A 253 -10.03 15.68 12.06
C LEU A 253 -11.46 16.19 12.00
N ARG A 254 -11.82 17.07 12.95
CA ARG A 254 -13.09 17.82 12.92
C ARG A 254 -13.20 18.59 11.61
N ILE A 255 -14.41 18.68 11.07
CA ILE A 255 -14.69 19.54 9.91
C ILE A 255 -14.57 21.01 10.33
N CYS A 256 -13.93 21.87 9.52
CA CYS A 256 -13.93 23.30 9.82
C CYS A 256 -15.29 23.94 9.47
N GLY A 257 -15.62 25.07 10.09
CA GLY A 257 -16.93 25.71 9.87
C GLY A 257 -17.14 26.16 8.41
N ASP A 258 -16.09 26.63 7.75
CA ASP A 258 -16.15 26.98 6.32
C ASP A 258 -16.46 25.75 5.43
N CYS A 259 -15.77 24.62 5.65
CA CYS A 259 -16.06 23.40 4.90
C CYS A 259 -17.46 22.87 5.23
N HIS A 260 -17.90 22.97 6.49
CA HIS A 260 -19.26 22.59 6.87
C HIS A 260 -20.31 23.37 6.07
N ASN A 261 -20.14 24.70 5.94
CA ASN A 261 -21.04 25.54 5.15
C ASN A 261 -20.96 25.27 3.65
N ALA A 262 -19.75 25.07 3.11
CA ALA A 262 -19.57 24.71 1.72
C ALA A 262 -20.25 23.38 1.38
N VAL A 263 -20.11 22.34 2.22
CA VAL A 263 -20.69 21.02 1.96
C VAL A 263 -22.22 21.06 1.94
N LYS A 264 -22.87 21.89 2.77
CA LYS A 264 -24.31 22.13 2.67
C LYS A 264 -24.71 22.60 1.28
N LEU A 265 -24.01 23.60 0.75
CA LEU A 265 -24.31 24.16 -0.57
C LEU A 265 -23.96 23.16 -1.67
N ILE A 266 -22.85 22.42 -1.56
CA ILE A 266 -22.50 21.35 -2.49
C ILE A 266 -23.61 20.29 -2.54
N ALA A 267 -24.13 19.84 -1.39
CA ALA A 267 -25.23 18.88 -1.32
C ALA A 267 -26.50 19.42 -2.02
N LYS A 268 -26.78 20.71 -1.86
CA LYS A 268 -27.91 21.40 -2.52
C LYS A 268 -27.74 21.50 -4.04
N VAL A 269 -26.61 22.02 -4.53
CA VAL A 269 -26.40 22.25 -5.98
C VAL A 269 -26.23 20.94 -6.76
N THR A 270 -25.64 19.93 -6.13
CA THR A 270 -25.49 18.60 -6.76
C THR A 270 -26.73 17.71 -6.62
N GLY A 271 -27.67 18.07 -5.74
CA GLY A 271 -28.84 17.26 -5.41
C GLY A 271 -28.48 15.91 -4.78
N ARG A 272 -27.36 15.82 -4.06
CA ARG A 272 -26.86 14.57 -3.46
C ARG A 272 -26.81 14.66 -1.95
N GLU A 273 -27.16 13.55 -1.29
CA GLU A 273 -26.85 13.38 0.13
C GLU A 273 -25.34 13.14 0.31
N ILE A 274 -24.73 13.90 1.22
CA ILE A 274 -23.32 13.77 1.57
C ILE A 274 -23.24 13.49 3.06
N VAL A 275 -22.60 12.38 3.43
CA VAL A 275 -22.36 12.01 4.83
C VAL A 275 -20.89 12.16 5.14
N VAL A 276 -20.56 13.10 6.04
CA VAL A 276 -19.19 13.29 6.51
C VAL A 276 -19.07 12.74 7.93
N ARG A 277 -18.22 11.74 8.12
CA ARG A 277 -17.81 11.29 9.44
C ARG A 277 -16.52 11.99 9.82
N ASP A 278 -16.57 12.83 10.83
CA ASP A 278 -15.36 13.37 11.45
C ASP A 278 -14.99 12.59 12.73
N ASN A 279 -14.08 13.13 13.54
CA ASN A 279 -13.64 12.49 14.77
C ASN A 279 -14.59 12.65 15.96
N LYS A 280 -15.67 13.43 15.82
CA LYS A 280 -16.67 13.66 16.88
C LYS A 280 -18.03 13.06 16.54
N ARG A 281 -18.49 13.17 15.29
CA ARG A 281 -19.85 12.80 14.90
C ARG A 281 -20.00 12.53 13.40
N PHE A 282 -21.22 12.17 13.02
CA PHE A 282 -21.66 12.12 11.64
C PHE A 282 -22.44 13.40 11.30
N HIS A 283 -22.10 13.99 10.17
CA HIS A 283 -22.81 15.11 9.56
C HIS A 283 -23.53 14.59 8.33
N HIS A 284 -24.86 14.70 8.32
CA HIS A 284 -25.68 14.37 7.16
C HIS A 284 -26.08 15.66 6.47
N PHE A 285 -25.54 15.89 5.27
CA PHE A 285 -25.81 17.06 4.46
C PHE A 285 -26.83 16.72 3.39
N LYS A 286 -27.95 17.46 3.39
CA LYS A 286 -29.03 17.30 2.42
C LYS A 286 -29.76 18.62 2.24
N ASP A 287 -30.07 18.98 1.00
CA ASP A 287 -30.88 20.16 0.63
C ASP A 287 -30.42 21.49 1.27
N GLY A 288 -29.10 21.65 1.48
CA GLY A 288 -28.54 22.87 2.08
C GLY A 288 -28.51 22.89 3.61
N ALA A 289 -28.93 21.81 4.27
CA ALA A 289 -28.92 21.67 5.72
C ALA A 289 -27.97 20.56 6.18
N CYS A 290 -27.55 20.63 7.45
CA CYS A 290 -26.79 19.57 8.11
C CYS A 290 -27.53 19.09 9.36
N SER A 291 -27.54 17.78 9.61
CA SER A 291 -28.15 17.17 10.80
C SER A 291 -27.57 17.64 12.13
N CYS A 292 -26.39 18.26 12.15
CA CYS A 292 -25.74 18.71 13.39
C CYS A 292 -26.24 20.07 13.88
N GLY A 293 -27.11 20.77 13.13
CA GLY A 293 -27.66 22.06 13.53
C GLY A 293 -26.62 23.17 13.70
N ASP A 294 -25.55 23.14 12.90
CA ASP A 294 -24.46 24.12 12.92
C ASP A 294 -23.59 24.11 14.18
N TYR A 295 -23.45 22.95 14.82
CA TYR A 295 -22.51 22.76 15.93
C TYR A 295 -21.12 22.24 15.49
N TRP A 296 -20.87 22.19 14.17
CA TRP A 296 -19.73 21.59 13.45
C TRP A 296 -18.66 20.99 14.38
#